data_AF-B8XXY2-F1
#
_entry.id   AF-B8XXY2-F1
#
_cell.length_a   1.000
_cell.length_b   1.000
_cell.length_c   1.000
_cell.angle_alpha   90.00
_cell.angle_beta   90.00
_cell.angle_gamma   90.00
#
_symmetry.space_group_name_H-M   'P 1'
#
loop_
_entity.id
_entity.type
_entity.pdbx_description
1 polymer ?
#
loop_
_entity_poly.entity_id
_entity_poly.type
_entity_poly.pdbx_seq_one_letter_code
_entity_poly.pdbx_strand_id
1 'polypeptide(L)'
;PDYFTGLEDVFNAFNDYAKQVQKGLFIYGEDPKLHEITSEAPIYYYGFEDSNDFIAKDITRTVNGSDFKVFYNQEEIGQFHVPAYGKHNILNATAVIANLYIMGIDMALVAEHLKTFSGVKRRFTEKIIDDTVIIDDFAHHPTEIIATLDAARQKYPSK
;
A
#
# COMPACT_ATOMS: atom_id res chain seq x y z
N PRO A 1 22.34 10.00 -5.36
CA PRO A 1 22.37 11.42 -5.79
C PRO A 1 21.74 12.29 -4.70
N ASP A 2 22.54 13.11 -4.02
CA ASP A 2 22.11 14.10 -3.02
C ASP A 2 21.39 15.26 -3.72
N TYR A 3 20.15 15.02 -4.16
CA TYR A 3 19.28 16.10 -4.64
C TYR A 3 18.71 16.91 -3.46
N PHE A 4 18.46 16.24 -2.33
CA PHE A 4 17.92 16.84 -1.13
C PHE A 4 19.02 17.04 -0.09
N THR A 5 19.00 18.20 0.56
CA THR A 5 19.96 18.59 1.61
C THR A 5 19.66 17.97 2.98
N GLY A 6 18.48 17.37 3.14
CA GLY A 6 18.07 16.68 4.35
C GLY A 6 16.59 16.28 4.32
N LEU A 7 16.10 15.68 5.40
CA LEU A 7 14.72 15.20 5.51
C LEU A 7 13.69 16.34 5.37
N GLU A 8 14.02 17.53 5.86
CA GLU A 8 13.15 18.70 5.77
C GLU A 8 13.00 19.19 4.31
N ASP A 9 14.07 19.09 3.52
CA ASP A 9 14.05 19.44 2.09
C ASP A 9 13.20 18.44 1.29
N VAL A 10 13.32 17.14 1.62
CA VAL A 10 12.41 16.10 1.10
C VAL A 10 10.96 16.43 1.44
N PHE A 11 10.68 16.70 2.72
CA PHE A 11 9.32 17.01 3.17
C PHE A 11 8.74 18.23 2.46
N ASN A 12 9.50 19.32 2.36
CA ASN A 12 9.05 20.55 1.69
C ASN A 12 8.73 20.31 0.22
N ALA A 13 9.54 19.52 -0.49
CA ALA A 13 9.24 19.15 -1.87
C ALA A 13 7.92 18.35 -2.01
N PHE A 14 7.65 17.40 -1.11
CA PHE A 14 6.38 16.67 -1.11
C PHE A 14 5.19 17.57 -0.71
N ASN A 15 5.35 18.45 0.27
CA ASN A 15 4.32 19.39 0.70
C ASN A 15 3.98 20.40 -0.42
N ASP A 16 4.97 20.88 -1.15
CA ASP A 16 4.74 21.78 -2.28
C ASP A 16 4.08 21.09 -3.46
N TYR A 17 4.34 19.80 -3.67
CA TYR A 17 3.58 18.99 -4.62
C TYR A 17 2.14 18.76 -4.15
N ALA A 18 1.93 18.47 -2.87
CA ALA A 18 0.61 18.27 -2.27
C ALA A 18 -0.31 19.49 -2.41
N LYS A 19 0.22 20.71 -2.31
CA LYS A 19 -0.53 21.96 -2.53
C LYS A 19 -1.01 22.15 -3.98
N GLN A 20 -0.44 21.43 -4.95
CA GLN A 20 -0.86 21.51 -6.36
C GLN A 20 -2.00 20.53 -6.69
N VAL A 21 -2.30 19.59 -5.80
CA VAL A 21 -3.39 18.63 -5.99
C VAL A 21 -4.73 19.31 -5.74
N GLN A 22 -5.71 19.08 -6.63
CA GLN A 22 -7.00 19.78 -6.60
C GLN A 22 -8.19 18.93 -6.15
N LYS A 23 -8.12 17.60 -6.29
CA LYS A 23 -9.28 16.72 -6.11
C LYS A 23 -9.28 15.93 -4.81
N GLY A 24 -8.09 15.50 -4.37
CA GLY A 24 -7.94 14.75 -3.13
C GLY A 24 -6.56 14.12 -3.03
N LEU A 25 -6.04 14.05 -1.82
CA LEU A 25 -4.79 13.40 -1.47
C LEU A 25 -5.09 12.15 -0.67
N PHE A 26 -4.36 11.08 -0.93
CA PHE A 26 -4.46 9.81 -0.21
C PHE A 26 -3.11 9.55 0.44
N ILE A 27 -3.03 9.74 1.75
CA ILE A 27 -1.78 9.82 2.49
C ILE A 27 -1.71 8.69 3.50
N TYR A 28 -0.55 8.06 3.64
CA TYR A 28 -0.35 7.03 4.66
C TYR A 28 -0.40 7.66 6.06
N GLY A 29 -1.41 7.31 6.85
CA GLY A 29 -1.68 8.03 8.10
C GLY A 29 -0.88 7.56 9.32
N GLU A 30 -0.11 6.48 9.21
CA GLU A 30 0.76 6.01 10.31
C GLU A 30 2.20 6.55 10.19
N ASP A 31 2.44 7.53 9.32
CA ASP A 31 3.66 8.34 9.35
C ASP A 31 3.33 9.73 9.94
N PRO A 32 3.78 10.04 11.17
CA PRO A 32 3.52 11.31 11.81
C PRO A 32 4.00 12.54 11.01
N LYS A 33 5.07 12.41 10.21
CA LYS A 33 5.59 13.53 9.41
C LYS A 33 4.64 13.89 8.27
N LEU A 34 3.86 12.92 7.77
CA LEU A 34 2.91 13.17 6.69
C LEU A 34 1.66 13.94 7.16
N HIS A 35 1.37 13.98 8.45
CA HIS A 35 0.32 14.83 9.03
C HIS A 35 0.65 16.33 9.00
N GLU A 36 1.92 16.69 8.74
CA GLU A 36 2.33 18.08 8.56
C GLU A 36 2.02 18.58 7.12
N ILE A 37 1.60 17.70 6.20
CA ILE A 37 1.26 18.07 4.83
C ILE A 37 0.02 18.98 4.82
N THR A 38 0.08 20.04 4.02
CA THR A 38 -0.99 21.02 3.85
C THR A 38 -1.48 21.03 2.40
N SER A 39 -2.80 21.07 2.20
CA SER A 39 -3.41 21.22 0.88
C SER A 39 -4.78 21.89 0.98
N GLU A 40 -5.21 22.56 -0.10
CA GLU A 40 -6.60 23.04 -0.23
C GLU A 40 -7.55 21.90 -0.60
N ALA A 41 -7.05 20.85 -1.25
CA ALA A 41 -7.83 19.68 -1.57
C ALA A 41 -8.04 18.79 -0.32
N PRO A 42 -9.12 17.99 -0.27
CA PRO A 42 -9.34 17.04 0.81
C PRO A 42 -8.16 16.09 0.98
N ILE A 43 -7.75 15.86 2.22
CA ILE A 43 -6.76 14.84 2.57
C ILE A 43 -7.51 13.66 3.19
N TYR A 44 -7.28 12.46 2.65
CA TYR A 44 -7.78 11.20 3.18
C TYR A 44 -6.60 10.36 3.65
N TYR A 45 -6.60 9.99 4.92
CA TYR A 45 -5.58 9.13 5.50
C TYR A 45 -5.97 7.66 5.35
N TYR A 46 -5.00 6.83 4.95
CA TYR A 46 -5.19 5.38 4.88
C TYR A 46 -4.16 4.64 5.73
N GLY A 47 -4.57 3.51 6.30
CA GLY A 47 -3.71 2.69 7.14
C GLY A 47 -4.43 1.50 7.78
N PHE A 48 -3.89 1.01 8.87
CA PHE A 48 -4.45 -0.03 9.74
C PHE A 48 -5.04 0.56 11.04
N GLU A 49 -4.60 1.75 11.45
CA GLU A 49 -5.11 2.41 12.66
C GLU A 49 -6.51 3.02 12.48
N ASP A 50 -7.31 3.00 13.56
CA ASP A 50 -8.68 3.52 13.61
C ASP A 50 -8.80 5.04 13.46
N SER A 51 -7.67 5.75 13.56
CA SER A 51 -7.54 7.18 13.33
C SER A 51 -7.60 7.57 11.86
N ASN A 52 -7.43 6.61 10.94
CA ASN A 52 -7.44 6.84 9.50
C ASN A 52 -8.87 6.91 8.93
N ASP A 53 -9.05 7.66 7.84
CA ASP A 53 -10.31 7.69 7.10
C ASP A 53 -10.60 6.33 6.42
N PHE A 54 -9.56 5.74 5.81
CA PHE A 54 -9.61 4.43 5.16
C PHE A 54 -8.79 3.41 5.93
N ILE A 55 -9.44 2.35 6.41
CA ILE A 55 -8.81 1.39 7.31
C ILE A 55 -8.86 -0.02 6.73
N ALA A 56 -7.71 -0.66 6.61
CA ALA A 56 -7.62 -2.09 6.31
C ALA A 56 -7.71 -2.91 7.61
N LYS A 57 -8.71 -3.80 7.69
CA LYS A 57 -8.97 -4.66 8.86
C LYS A 57 -9.25 -6.10 8.45
N ASP A 58 -9.42 -6.98 9.44
CA ASP A 58 -9.76 -8.39 9.26
C ASP A 58 -8.80 -9.12 8.29
N ILE A 59 -7.51 -8.82 8.45
CA ILE A 59 -6.45 -9.25 7.55
C ILE A 59 -6.14 -10.74 7.73
N THR A 60 -6.28 -11.49 6.65
CA THR A 60 -5.83 -12.88 6.53
C THR A 60 -4.73 -12.96 5.48
N ARG A 61 -3.53 -13.38 5.90
CA ARG A 61 -2.36 -13.52 5.02
C ARG A 61 -2.14 -14.98 4.70
N THR A 62 -2.15 -15.33 3.42
CA THR A 62 -1.97 -16.70 2.93
C THR A 62 -0.82 -16.79 1.93
N VAL A 63 -0.47 -18.02 1.52
CA VAL A 63 0.51 -18.27 0.45
C VAL A 63 0.02 -17.84 -0.94
N ASN A 64 -1.28 -17.56 -1.08
CA ASN A 64 -1.89 -17.13 -2.35
C ASN A 64 -2.10 -15.61 -2.43
N GLY A 65 -1.83 -14.88 -1.34
CA GLY A 65 -2.07 -13.44 -1.28
C GLY A 65 -2.60 -13.01 0.09
N SER A 66 -3.31 -11.88 0.10
CA SER A 66 -3.85 -11.30 1.33
C SER A 66 -5.32 -10.94 1.13
N ASP A 67 -6.15 -11.43 2.04
CA ASP A 67 -7.56 -11.09 2.16
C ASP A 67 -7.74 -10.06 3.29
N PHE A 68 -8.56 -9.04 3.07
CA PHE A 68 -8.80 -7.98 4.05
C PHE A 68 -10.10 -7.25 3.72
N LYS A 69 -10.62 -6.51 4.70
CA LYS A 69 -11.72 -5.58 4.51
C LYS A 69 -11.21 -4.15 4.52
N VAL A 70 -11.85 -3.27 3.76
CA VAL A 70 -11.60 -1.83 3.83
C VAL A 70 -12.85 -1.15 4.39
N PHE A 71 -12.60 -0.23 5.32
CA PHE A 71 -13.61 0.63 5.91
C PHE A 71 -13.35 2.07 5.50
N TYR A 72 -14.40 2.85 5.27
CA TYR A 72 -14.34 4.31 5.15
C TYR A 72 -15.23 4.93 6.22
N ASN A 73 -14.69 5.82 7.07
CA ASN A 73 -15.43 6.40 8.20
C ASN A 73 -16.13 5.35 9.07
N GLN A 74 -15.44 4.24 9.34
CA GLN A 74 -15.92 3.08 10.13
C GLN A 74 -17.03 2.25 9.46
N GLU A 75 -17.46 2.57 8.25
CA GLU A 75 -18.39 1.74 7.47
C GLU A 75 -17.61 0.82 6.53
N GLU A 76 -17.96 -0.47 6.49
CA GLU A 76 -17.33 -1.43 5.57
C GLU A 76 -17.71 -1.10 4.12
N ILE A 77 -16.72 -0.81 3.28
CA ILE A 77 -16.94 -0.51 1.85
C ILE A 77 -16.70 -1.73 0.96
N GLY A 78 -16.09 -2.79 1.50
CA GLY A 78 -15.94 -4.05 0.81
C GLY A 78 -14.88 -4.97 1.40
N GLN A 79 -14.88 -6.20 0.91
CA GLN A 79 -13.87 -7.21 1.15
C GLN A 79 -13.06 -7.45 -0.12
N PHE A 80 -11.74 -7.48 0.03
CA PHE A 80 -10.79 -7.50 -1.07
C PHE A 80 -9.79 -8.64 -0.90
N HIS A 81 -9.36 -9.17 -2.05
CA HIS A 81 -8.25 -10.10 -2.15
C HIS A 81 -7.22 -9.50 -3.10
N VAL A 82 -5.96 -9.43 -2.65
CA VAL A 82 -4.83 -9.07 -3.50
C VAL A 82 -3.86 -10.25 -3.56
N PRO A 83 -3.49 -10.75 -4.75
CA PRO A 83 -2.50 -11.82 -4.92
C PRO A 83 -1.06 -11.28 -4.73
N ALA A 84 -0.85 -10.58 -3.61
CA ALA A 84 0.41 -9.97 -3.23
C ALA A 84 0.68 -10.19 -1.73
N TYR A 85 1.96 -10.12 -1.38
CA TYR A 85 2.46 -10.56 -0.09
C TYR A 85 2.97 -9.39 0.74
N GLY A 86 2.86 -9.51 2.05
CA GLY A 86 3.34 -8.52 3.01
C GLY A 86 2.33 -7.40 3.27
N LYS A 87 2.41 -6.82 4.48
CA LYS A 87 1.49 -5.74 4.90
C LYS A 87 1.58 -4.50 4.02
N HIS A 88 2.76 -4.20 3.48
CA HIS A 88 2.96 -3.07 2.57
C HIS A 88 2.10 -3.17 1.31
N ASN A 89 1.86 -4.38 0.77
CA ASN A 89 0.97 -4.54 -0.38
C ASN A 89 -0.51 -4.39 -0.03
N ILE A 90 -0.89 -4.69 1.22
CA ILE A 90 -2.24 -4.36 1.72
C ILE A 90 -2.39 -2.84 1.78
N LEU A 91 -1.41 -2.11 2.32
CA LEU A 91 -1.43 -0.64 2.35
C LEU A 91 -1.53 -0.03 0.94
N ASN A 92 -0.72 -0.53 0.00
CA ASN A 92 -0.77 -0.09 -1.40
C ASN A 92 -2.16 -0.34 -2.01
N ALA A 93 -2.75 -1.51 -1.76
CA ALA A 93 -4.09 -1.82 -2.23
C ALA A 93 -5.15 -0.94 -1.58
N THR A 94 -5.06 -0.65 -0.28
CA THR A 94 -5.97 0.25 0.43
C THR A 94 -5.92 1.67 -0.15
N ALA A 95 -4.74 2.20 -0.49
CA ALA A 95 -4.62 3.50 -1.15
C ALA A 95 -5.35 3.54 -2.50
N VAL A 96 -5.24 2.48 -3.30
CA VAL A 96 -5.94 2.35 -4.59
C VAL A 96 -7.46 2.25 -4.38
N ILE A 97 -7.90 1.41 -3.45
CA ILE A 97 -9.32 1.23 -3.11
C ILE A 97 -9.91 2.57 -2.63
N ALA A 98 -9.22 3.28 -1.74
CA ALA A 98 -9.64 4.58 -1.23
C ALA A 98 -9.83 5.60 -2.36
N ASN A 99 -8.85 5.67 -3.27
CA ASN A 99 -8.93 6.57 -4.42
C ASN A 99 -10.14 6.26 -5.32
N LEU A 100 -10.34 4.99 -5.67
CA LEU A 100 -11.44 4.55 -6.53
C LEU A 100 -12.81 4.72 -5.84
N TYR A 101 -12.89 4.52 -4.53
CA TYR A 101 -14.10 4.75 -3.74
C TYR A 101 -14.52 6.23 -3.76
N ILE A 102 -13.60 7.16 -3.51
CA ILE A 102 -13.88 8.60 -3.61
C ILE A 102 -14.26 9.01 -5.03
N MET A 103 -13.74 8.32 -6.05
CA MET A 103 -14.14 8.52 -7.44
C MET A 103 -15.52 7.94 -7.80
N GLY A 104 -16.19 7.26 -6.86
CA GLY A 104 -17.51 6.67 -7.06
C GLY A 104 -17.51 5.39 -7.92
N ILE A 105 -16.38 4.68 -7.99
CA ILE A 105 -16.30 3.40 -8.68
C ILE A 105 -16.98 2.31 -7.83
N ASP A 106 -17.63 1.36 -8.48
CA ASP A 106 -18.26 0.22 -7.80
C ASP A 106 -17.22 -0.68 -7.13
N MET A 107 -17.33 -0.85 -5.80
CA MET A 107 -16.40 -1.66 -5.01
C MET A 107 -16.46 -3.15 -5.36
N ALA A 108 -17.59 -3.65 -5.88
CA ALA A 108 -17.66 -5.02 -6.40
C ALA A 108 -16.74 -5.20 -7.61
N LEU A 109 -16.73 -4.22 -8.52
CA LEU A 109 -15.86 -4.21 -9.69
C LEU A 109 -14.38 -4.06 -9.29
N VAL A 110 -14.08 -3.20 -8.31
CA VAL A 110 -12.72 -3.07 -7.76
C VAL A 110 -12.26 -4.40 -7.16
N ALA A 111 -13.10 -5.06 -6.36
CA ALA A 111 -12.78 -6.35 -5.75
C ALA A 111 -12.58 -7.46 -6.78
N GLU A 112 -13.33 -7.46 -7.89
CA GLU A 112 -13.12 -8.37 -9.02
C GLU A 112 -11.74 -8.16 -9.65
N HIS A 113 -11.41 -6.92 -10.01
CA HIS A 113 -10.16 -6.62 -10.73
C HIS A 113 -8.92 -6.75 -9.86
N LEU A 114 -8.99 -6.44 -8.56
CA LEU A 114 -7.84 -6.53 -7.67
C LEU A 114 -7.27 -7.96 -7.58
N LYS A 115 -8.14 -8.98 -7.69
CA LYS A 115 -7.76 -10.40 -7.74
C LYS A 115 -6.87 -10.74 -8.93
N THR A 116 -6.93 -9.94 -9.99
CA THR A 116 -6.21 -10.18 -11.25
C THR A 116 -4.83 -9.53 -11.27
N PHE A 117 -4.44 -8.80 -10.21
CA PHE A 117 -3.16 -8.11 -10.14
C PHE A 117 -1.98 -9.09 -10.28
N SER A 118 -1.23 -9.00 -11.38
CA SER A 118 -0.12 -9.93 -11.66
C SER A 118 1.20 -9.55 -11.00
N GLY A 119 1.22 -8.50 -10.16
CA GLY A 119 2.45 -7.90 -9.66
C GLY A 119 3.15 -7.01 -10.68
N VAL A 120 4.27 -6.44 -10.26
CA VAL A 120 5.14 -5.57 -11.07
C VAL A 120 6.52 -6.20 -11.15
N LYS A 121 7.17 -6.11 -12.31
CA LYS A 121 8.55 -6.62 -12.46
C LYS A 121 9.47 -6.01 -11.40
N ARG A 122 10.30 -6.85 -10.78
CA ARG A 122 11.24 -6.50 -9.71
C ARG A 122 10.58 -6.01 -8.41
N ARG A 123 9.30 -6.33 -8.20
CA ARG A 123 8.62 -6.22 -6.90
C ARG A 123 8.11 -7.61 -6.54
N PHE A 124 8.84 -8.29 -5.67
CA PHE A 124 8.65 -9.68 -5.28
C PHE A 124 8.51 -10.62 -6.51
N THR A 125 9.37 -10.45 -7.52
CA THR A 125 9.31 -11.26 -8.74
C THR A 125 9.98 -12.60 -8.52
N GLU A 126 9.22 -13.67 -8.71
CA GLU A 126 9.69 -15.03 -8.51
C GLU A 126 10.29 -15.64 -9.77
N LYS A 127 11.40 -16.36 -9.59
CA LYS A 127 11.98 -17.27 -10.57
C LYS A 127 12.29 -18.59 -9.89
N ILE A 128 11.84 -19.69 -10.47
CA ILE A 128 12.10 -21.04 -9.97
C ILE A 128 13.09 -21.70 -10.92
N ILE A 129 14.20 -22.18 -10.39
CA ILE A 129 15.23 -22.93 -11.10
C ILE A 129 15.44 -24.23 -10.33
N ASP A 130 15.03 -25.35 -10.92
CA ASP A 130 14.89 -26.64 -10.25
C ASP A 130 14.09 -26.49 -8.95
N ASP A 131 14.64 -26.92 -7.81
CA ASP A 131 14.00 -26.79 -6.48
C ASP A 131 14.34 -25.46 -5.75
N THR A 132 15.10 -24.59 -6.41
CA THR A 132 15.54 -23.30 -5.85
C THR A 132 14.56 -22.19 -6.22
N VAL A 133 14.04 -21.51 -5.20
CA VAL A 133 13.23 -20.30 -5.36
C VAL A 133 14.15 -19.09 -5.28
N ILE A 134 14.12 -18.26 -6.31
CA ILE A 134 14.82 -16.97 -6.37
C ILE A 134 13.78 -15.87 -6.37
N ILE A 135 13.90 -14.93 -5.42
CA ILE A 135 13.06 -13.74 -5.33
C ILE A 135 13.89 -12.52 -5.74
N ASP A 136 13.47 -11.84 -6.81
CA ASP A 136 14.06 -10.60 -7.33
C ASP A 136 13.19 -9.42 -6.88
N ASP A 137 13.74 -8.57 -6.00
CA ASP A 137 13.10 -7.37 -5.46
C ASP A 137 14.01 -6.15 -5.59
N PHE A 138 13.42 -4.97 -5.83
CA PHE A 138 14.12 -3.69 -5.94
C PHE A 138 14.45 -3.06 -4.57
N ALA A 139 14.09 -3.72 -3.47
CA ALA A 139 14.39 -3.27 -2.11
C ALA A 139 15.88 -2.90 -1.94
N HIS A 140 16.11 -1.63 -1.62
CA HIS A 140 17.45 -1.08 -1.36
C HIS A 140 17.49 -0.29 -0.05
N HIS A 141 16.34 0.10 0.49
CA HIS A 141 16.23 0.66 1.83
C HIS A 141 15.91 -0.40 2.89
N PRO A 142 16.38 -0.26 4.14
CA PRO A 142 16.13 -1.24 5.21
C PRO A 142 14.65 -1.60 5.40
N THR A 143 13.76 -0.62 5.31
CA THR A 143 12.31 -0.83 5.41
C THR A 143 11.77 -1.72 4.28
N GLU A 144 12.23 -1.52 3.05
CA GLU A 144 11.83 -2.35 1.89
C GLU A 144 12.38 -3.77 2.02
N ILE A 145 13.59 -3.94 2.55
CA ILE A 145 14.19 -5.27 2.79
C ILE A 145 13.36 -6.02 3.83
N ILE A 146 13.01 -5.37 4.95
CA ILE A 146 12.13 -5.96 5.98
C ILE A 146 10.78 -6.37 5.37
N ALA A 147 10.19 -5.50 4.55
CA ALA A 147 8.93 -5.77 3.85
C ALA A 147 9.03 -6.97 2.89
N THR A 148 10.16 -7.11 2.19
CA THR A 148 10.46 -8.25 1.30
C THR A 148 10.60 -9.54 2.11
N LEU A 149 11.28 -9.51 3.25
CA LEU A 149 11.43 -10.68 4.13
C LEU A 149 10.10 -11.11 4.75
N ASP A 150 9.25 -10.16 5.16
CA ASP A 150 7.89 -10.42 5.63
C ASP A 150 7.03 -11.08 4.54
N ALA A 151 7.11 -10.59 3.31
CA ALA A 151 6.45 -11.19 2.15
C ALA A 151 6.96 -12.62 1.86
N ALA A 152 8.27 -12.84 1.94
CA ALA A 152 8.88 -14.15 1.71
C ALA A 152 8.42 -15.19 2.74
N ARG A 153 8.42 -14.83 4.03
CA ARG A 153 7.94 -15.71 5.11
C ARG A 153 6.46 -16.03 4.98
N GLN A 154 5.64 -15.10 4.49
CA GLN A 154 4.23 -15.36 4.19
C GLN A 154 4.07 -16.39 3.06
N LYS A 155 4.78 -16.23 1.94
CA LYS A 155 4.63 -17.11 0.78
C LYS A 155 5.24 -18.50 1.02
N TYR A 156 6.36 -18.56 1.74
CA TYR A 156 7.14 -19.77 1.99
C TYR A 156 7.31 -20.03 3.49
N PRO A 157 6.23 -20.39 4.22
CA PRO A 157 6.27 -20.54 5.67
C PRO A 157 7.13 -21.72 6.16
N SER A 158 7.47 -22.65 5.26
CA SER A 158 8.23 -23.87 5.55
C SER A 158 9.62 -23.90 4.93
N LYS A 159 10.12 -22.77 4.40
CA LYS A 159 11.49 -22.62 3.88
C LYS A 159 12.27 -21.60 4.70
#